data_AF-A0A0P7GBI1-F1
#
_entry.id   AF-A0A0P7GBI1-F1
#
_cell.length_a   1.000
_cell.length_b   1.000
_cell.length_c   1.000
_cell.angle_alpha   90.00
_cell.angle_beta   90.00
_cell.angle_gamma   90.00
#
_symmetry.space_group_name_H-M   'P 1'
#
loop_
_entity.id
_entity.type
_entity.pdbx_description
1 polymer ?
#
loop_
_entity_poly.entity_id
_entity_poly.type
_entity_poly.pdbx_seq_one_letter_code
_entity_poly.pdbx_strand_id
1 'polypeptide(L)'
;MDEPAVFDHVVDELTARSFEPLVHVPAAHEETYADVLDRCERHEITIRGRYPDVIGFTNANRVFAVEVKGRATSCAGSARR
;
A
#
# COMPACT_ATOMS: atom_id res chain seq x y z
N MET A 1 -10.79 8.64 9.45
CA MET A 1 -10.47 8.42 8.03
C MET A 1 -10.92 7.01 7.70
N ASP A 2 -11.69 6.87 6.63
CA ASP A 2 -11.97 5.59 5.99
C ASP A 2 -10.72 5.11 5.25
N GLU A 3 -10.69 3.82 4.90
CA GLU A 3 -9.50 3.18 4.33
C GLU A 3 -9.01 3.83 3.03
N PRO A 4 -9.87 4.22 2.07
CA PRO A 4 -9.43 4.89 0.84
C PRO A 4 -8.71 6.20 1.08
N ALA A 5 -9.22 7.06 1.99
CA ALA A 5 -8.54 8.31 2.30
C ALA A 5 -7.22 8.11 3.06
N VAL A 6 -7.09 7.03 3.85
CA VAL A 6 -5.79 6.68 4.45
C VAL A 6 -4.81 6.25 3.37
N PHE A 7 -5.27 5.42 2.43
CA PHE A 7 -4.45 4.94 1.33
C PHE A 7 -3.92 6.12 0.50
N ASP A 8 -4.83 7.00 0.08
CA ASP A 8 -4.51 8.23 -0.64
C ASP A 8 -3.43 9.05 0.08
N HIS A 9 -3.63 9.32 1.36
CA HIS A 9 -2.67 10.07 2.17
C HIS A 9 -1.30 9.39 2.28
N VAL A 10 -1.26 8.06 2.39
CA VAL A 10 0.01 7.30 2.43
C VAL A 10 0.78 7.46 1.12
N VAL A 11 0.09 7.39 -0.02
CA VAL A 11 0.72 7.55 -1.35
C VAL A 11 1.28 8.97 -1.51
N ASP A 12 0.53 9.99 -1.10
CA ASP A 12 0.99 11.38 -1.15
C ASP A 12 2.25 11.60 -0.31
N GLU A 13 2.27 11.06 0.92
CA GLU A 13 3.42 11.17 1.82
C GLU A 13 4.67 10.46 1.28
N LEU A 14 4.51 9.30 0.63
CA LEU A 14 5.62 8.56 0.03
C LEU A 14 6.16 9.29 -1.20
N THR A 15 5.27 9.80 -2.04
CA THR A 15 5.62 10.58 -3.23
C THR A 15 6.33 11.87 -2.85
N ALA A 16 5.88 12.57 -1.81
CA ALA A 16 6.51 13.79 -1.30
C ALA A 16 7.95 13.57 -0.80
N ARG A 17 8.31 12.34 -0.42
CA ARG A 17 9.67 11.94 -0.03
C ARG A 17 10.54 11.49 -1.21
N SER A 18 10.02 11.63 -2.43
CA SER A 18 10.63 11.14 -3.67
C SER A 18 10.87 9.63 -3.65
N PHE A 19 9.98 8.88 -2.99
CA PHE A 19 9.98 7.43 -3.10
C PHE A 19 9.11 6.99 -4.27
N GLU A 20 9.32 5.75 -4.72
CA GLU A 20 8.57 5.14 -5.83
C GLU A 20 7.63 4.06 -5.26
N PRO A 21 6.39 4.43 -4.85
CA PRO A 21 5.42 3.47 -4.36
C PRO A 21 4.78 2.70 -5.52
N LEU A 22 4.72 1.38 -5.35
CA LEU A 22 3.92 0.46 -6.12
C LEU A 22 2.75 0.01 -5.26
N VAL A 23 1.56 -0.12 -5.85
CA VAL A 23 0.34 -0.46 -5.11
C VAL A 23 -0.25 -1.80 -5.52
N HIS A 24 -0.90 -2.48 -4.58
CA HIS A 24 -1.74 -3.63 -4.86
C HIS A 24 -3.18 -3.33 -4.43
N VAL A 25 -4.08 -3.33 -5.41
CA VAL A 25 -5.53 -3.24 -5.19
C VAL A 25 -6.17 -4.42 -5.92
N PRO A 26 -6.90 -5.31 -5.23
CA PRO A 26 -7.66 -6.38 -5.88
C PRO A 26 -8.66 -5.82 -6.89
N ALA A 27 -8.87 -6.51 -8.02
CA ALA A 27 -9.76 -6.06 -9.10
C ALA A 27 -11.17 -5.66 -8.61
N ALA A 28 -11.68 -6.37 -7.58
CA ALA A 28 -12.98 -6.10 -6.97
C ALA A 28 -13.10 -4.72 -6.28
N HIS A 29 -11.99 -4.03 -6.05
CA HIS A 29 -11.92 -2.74 -5.35
C HIS A 29 -11.37 -1.61 -6.22
N GLU A 30 -11.13 -1.84 -7.52
CA GLU A 30 -10.53 -0.84 -8.41
C GLU A 30 -11.26 0.49 -8.43
N GLU A 31 -12.60 0.46 -8.55
CA GLU A 31 -13.42 1.68 -8.57
C GLU A 31 -13.29 2.49 -7.27
N THR A 32 -13.14 1.81 -6.13
CA THR A 32 -12.98 2.47 -4.81
C THR A 32 -11.63 3.17 -4.67
N TYR A 33 -10.60 2.69 -5.37
CA TYR A 33 -9.23 3.18 -5.28
C TYR A 33 -8.73 3.75 -6.62
N ALA A 34 -9.63 4.17 -7.50
CA ALA A 34 -9.28 4.65 -8.84
C ALA A 34 -8.26 5.80 -8.79
N ASP A 35 -8.46 6.76 -7.89
CA ASP A 35 -7.54 7.90 -7.71
C ASP A 35 -6.12 7.48 -7.29
N VAL A 36 -5.98 6.38 -6.56
CA VAL A 36 -4.68 5.80 -6.20
C VAL A 36 -4.07 5.09 -7.41
N LEU A 37 -4.87 4.30 -8.12
CA LEU A 37 -4.45 3.55 -9.31
C LEU A 37 -4.04 4.45 -10.49
N ASP A 38 -4.60 5.65 -10.58
CA ASP A 38 -4.25 6.64 -11.61
C ASP A 38 -2.87 7.28 -11.38
N ARG A 39 -2.35 7.24 -10.14
CA ARG A 39 -1.07 7.87 -9.75
C ARG A 39 0.05 6.88 -9.48
N CYS A 40 -0.25 5.60 -9.30
CA CYS A 40 0.73 4.60 -8.90
C CYS A 40 0.74 3.39 -9.83
N GLU A 41 1.94 2.88 -10.10
CA GLU A 41 2.07 1.59 -10.78
C GLU A 41 1.60 0.44 -9.88
N ARG A 42 1.04 -0.59 -10.50
CA ARG A 42 0.54 -1.78 -9.80
C ARG A 42 1.65 -2.81 -9.63
N HIS A 43 1.63 -3.56 -8.52
CA HIS A 43 2.51 -4.74 -8.36
C HIS A 43 1.74 -6.04 -8.12
N GLU A 44 2.43 -7.14 -8.48
CA GLU A 44 2.02 -8.52 -8.20
C GLU A 44 3.01 -9.24 -7.25
N ILE A 45 3.84 -8.46 -6.55
CA ILE A 45 4.83 -8.97 -5.60
C ILE A 45 4.13 -9.46 -4.32
N THR A 46 4.47 -10.68 -3.87
CA THR A 46 3.99 -11.24 -2.59
C THR A 46 5.12 -11.30 -1.56
N ILE A 47 4.75 -11.07 -0.29
CA ILE A 47 5.62 -11.30 0.88
C ILE A 47 4.97 -12.37 1.74
N ARG A 48 5.62 -13.54 1.83
CA ARG A 48 5.10 -14.71 2.58
C ARG A 48 3.67 -15.10 2.18
N GLY A 49 3.36 -15.02 0.89
CA GLY A 49 2.05 -15.40 0.33
C GLY A 49 0.94 -14.38 0.57
N ARG A 50 1.27 -13.15 0.98
CA ARG A 50 0.33 -12.02 1.05
C ARG A 50 0.76 -10.90 0.13
N TYR A 51 -0.21 -10.17 -0.41
CA TYR A 51 0.04 -8.95 -1.16
C TYR A 51 -0.06 -7.77 -0.20
N PRO A 52 1.05 -7.10 0.12
CA PRO A 52 0.97 -5.84 0.84
C PRO A 52 0.27 -4.78 -0.01
N ASP A 53 -0.46 -3.87 0.62
CA ASP A 53 -1.18 -2.80 -0.07
C ASP A 53 -0.21 -1.87 -0.83
N VAL A 54 0.97 -1.59 -0.25
CA VAL A 54 2.04 -0.80 -0.88
C VAL A 54 3.40 -1.45 -0.69
N ILE A 55 4.20 -1.49 -1.75
CA ILE A 55 5.66 -1.74 -1.71
C ILE A 55 6.37 -0.53 -2.30
N GLY A 56 7.50 -0.14 -1.76
CA GLY A 56 8.31 0.88 -2.39
C GLY A 56 9.79 0.79 -2.08
N PHE A 57 10.54 1.61 -2.81
CA PHE A 57 11.97 1.75 -2.67
C PHE A 57 12.30 3.16 -2.16
N THR A 58 13.16 3.22 -1.16
CA THR A 58 13.76 4.47 -0.71
C THR A 58 14.94 4.83 -1.61
N ASN A 59 15.35 6.11 -1.59
CA ASN A 59 16.54 6.61 -2.30
C ASN A 59 17.86 5.93 -1.92
N ALA A 60 17.88 5.17 -0.81
CA ALA A 60 19.02 4.37 -0.36
C ALA A 60 18.92 2.89 -0.77
N ASN A 61 18.08 2.55 -1.76
CA ASN A 61 17.79 1.19 -2.22
C ASN A 61 17.33 0.23 -1.12
N ARG A 62 16.58 0.75 -0.15
CA ARG A 62 15.88 -0.07 0.86
C ARG A 62 14.44 -0.28 0.46
N VAL A 63 13.95 -1.50 0.63
CA VAL A 63 12.56 -1.90 0.41
C VAL A 63 11.74 -1.68 1.68
N PHE A 64 10.52 -1.20 1.53
CA PHE A 64 9.50 -1.20 2.58
C PHE A 64 8.18 -1.78 2.05
N ALA A 65 7.34 -2.24 2.96
CA ALA A 65 5.97 -2.66 2.69
C ALA A 65 5.05 -2.01 3.72
N VAL A 66 3.93 -1.44 3.25
CA VAL A 66 2.91 -0.80 4.09
C VAL A 66 1.59 -1.54 3.92
N GLU A 67 0.95 -1.85 5.04
CA GLU A 67 -0.44 -2.28 5.06
C GLU A 67 -1.31 -1.13 5.55
N VAL A 68 -2.24 -0.72 4.70
CA VAL A 68 -3.18 0.35 4.97
C VAL A 68 -4.36 -0.24 5.73
N LYS A 69 -4.79 0.45 6.79
CA LYS A 69 -5.97 0.07 7.56
C LYS A 69 -6.81 1.31 7.82
N GLY A 70 -8.10 1.23 7.47
CA GLY A 70 -9.09 2.15 8.01
C GLY A 70 -9.25 1.97 9.53
N ARG A 71 -9.97 2.89 10.20
CA ARG A 71 -10.25 2.90 11.66
C ARG A 71 -10.13 1.52 12.36
N ALA A 72 -9.30 1.48 13.41
CA ALA A 72 -9.19 0.45 14.46
C ALA A 72 -9.71 -0.95 14.14
N THR A 73 -9.36 -1.49 12.98
CA THR A 73 -9.42 -2.93 12.75
C THR A 73 -8.11 -3.50 13.26
N SER A 74 -8.20 -4.48 14.16
CA SER A 74 -7.02 -5.12 14.72
C SER A 74 -6.16 -5.69 13.60
N CYS A 75 -4.89 -5.27 13.50
CA CYS A 75 -3.92 -5.94 12.65
C CYS A 75 -3.81 -7.40 13.09
N ALA A 76 -4.39 -8.33 12.32
CA ALA A 76 -4.16 -9.76 12.52
C ALA A 76 -2.74 -10.11 12.04
N GLY A 77 -1.75 -9.71 12.84
CA GLY A 77 -0.36 -10.08 12.65
C GLY A 77 -0.24 -11.58 12.83
N SER A 78 0.00 -12.30 11.74
CA SER A 78 0.37 -13.71 11.78
C SER A 78 1.82 -13.82 12.27
N ALA A 79 2.02 -13.68 13.58
CA ALA A 79 3.23 -14.15 14.24
C ALA A 79 3.16 -15.68 14.31
N ARG A 80 3.63 -16.37 13.27
CA ARG A 80 4.04 -17.77 13.43
C ARG A 80 5.45 -17.75 14.03
N ARG A 81 5.54 -18.37 15.21
CA ARG A 81 6.77 -18.74 15.90
C ARG A 81 7.63 -19.65 15.03
#